data_AF-A0A957HGB4-F1
#
_entry.id   AF-A0A957HGB4-F1
#
_cell.length_a   1.000
_cell.length_b   1.000
_cell.length_c   1.000
_cell.angle_alpha   90.00
_cell.angle_beta   90.00
_cell.angle_gamma   90.00
#
_symmetry.space_group_name_H-M   'P 1'
#
loop_
_entity.id
_entity.type
_entity.pdbx_description
1 polymer ?
#
loop_
_entity_poly.entity_id
_entity_poly.type
_entity_poly.pdbx_seq_one_letter_code
_entity_poly.pdbx_strand_id
1 'polypeptide(L)'
;MSEQSERIQKVTAQVKAILEEAGVQPRTGRTRPDVGDVPEGASIANLIDHTLLKADATARAIEKICFEAKEYGFASVCVNSRFVPLAAELLKDSEPAVCTVVGFPLGASFSQVKATEAQLAIDAGATEIDMVLPIGALKSRDL
;
A
#
# COMPACT_ATOMS: atom_id res chain seq x y z
N MET A 1 -15.14 26.14 -5.54
CA MET A 1 -14.75 24.81 -5.01
C MET A 1 -13.23 24.74 -5.04
N SER A 2 -12.57 24.07 -4.10
CA SER A 2 -11.10 23.97 -4.15
C SER A 2 -10.67 23.02 -5.28
N GLU A 3 -9.50 23.27 -5.88
CA GLU A 3 -8.91 22.40 -6.93
C GLU A 3 -8.86 20.92 -6.49
N GLN A 4 -8.63 20.69 -5.19
CA GLN A 4 -8.66 19.37 -4.58
C GLN A 4 -10.04 18.71 -4.66
N SER A 5 -11.12 19.47 -4.48
CA SER A 5 -12.49 18.95 -4.55
C SER A 5 -12.86 18.52 -5.97
N GLU A 6 -12.43 19.26 -6.99
CA GLU A 6 -12.61 18.88 -8.40
C GLU A 6 -11.84 17.62 -8.77
N ARG A 7 -10.59 17.49 -8.31
CA ARG A 7 -9.79 16.27 -8.49
C ARG A 7 -10.45 15.04 -7.86
N ILE A 8 -10.95 15.17 -6.62
CA ILE A 8 -11.66 14.08 -5.93
C ILE A 8 -12.91 13.66 -6.71
N GLN A 9 -13.69 14.62 -7.20
CA GLN A 9 -14.89 14.31 -7.99
C GLN A 9 -14.54 13.59 -9.29
N LYS A 10 -13.49 14.03 -9.99
CA LYS A 10 -13.02 13.39 -11.22
C LYS A 10 -12.58 11.94 -10.99
N VAL A 11 -11.75 11.69 -9.98
CA VAL A 11 -11.30 10.33 -9.63
C VAL A 11 -12.49 9.47 -9.22
N THR A 12 -13.40 10.00 -8.40
CA THR A 12 -14.61 9.28 -7.97
C THR A 12 -15.47 8.85 -9.16
N ALA A 13 -15.67 9.75 -10.13
CA ALA A 13 -16.42 9.46 -11.34
C ALA A 13 -15.74 8.38 -12.19
N GLN A 14 -14.42 8.46 -12.35
CA GLN A 14 -13.65 7.45 -13.09
C GLN A 14 -13.72 6.07 -12.42
N VAL A 15 -13.53 5.99 -11.10
CA VAL A 15 -13.63 4.72 -10.36
C VAL A 15 -15.02 4.12 -10.51
N LYS A 16 -16.09 4.91 -10.38
CA LYS A 16 -17.46 4.41 -10.58
C LYS A 16 -17.67 3.84 -11.98
N ALA A 17 -17.22 4.56 -13.01
CA ALA A 17 -17.34 4.09 -14.39
C ALA A 17 -16.61 2.76 -14.62
N ILE A 18 -15.39 2.61 -14.07
CA ILE A 18 -14.61 1.36 -14.15
C ILE A 18 -15.36 0.21 -13.44
N LEU A 19 -15.92 0.46 -12.26
CA LEU A 19 -16.67 -0.56 -11.51
C LEU A 19 -17.94 -0.98 -12.24
N GLU A 20 -18.65 -0.04 -12.86
CA GLU A 20 -19.83 -0.30 -13.68
C GLU A 20 -19.47 -1.11 -14.94
N GLU A 21 -18.42 -0.74 -15.66
CA GLU A 21 -17.92 -1.45 -16.85
C GLU A 21 -17.46 -2.88 -16.53
N ALA A 22 -16.77 -3.06 -15.41
CA ALA A 22 -16.35 -4.38 -14.92
C ALA A 22 -17.51 -5.23 -14.37
N GLY A 23 -18.75 -4.71 -14.36
CA GLY A 23 -19.92 -5.41 -13.87
C GLY A 23 -19.84 -5.76 -12.38
N VAL A 24 -19.07 -5.00 -11.59
CA VAL A 24 -18.83 -5.27 -10.17
C VAL A 24 -20.12 -4.99 -9.40
N GLN A 25 -20.85 -6.05 -9.08
CA GLN A 25 -22.05 -5.97 -8.25
C GLN A 25 -21.66 -5.96 -6.76
N PRO A 26 -22.26 -5.07 -5.93
CA PRO A 26 -22.08 -5.11 -4.50
C PRO A 26 -22.51 -6.49 -3.95
N ARG A 27 -21.57 -7.27 -3.42
CA ARG A 27 -21.90 -8.56 -2.83
C ARG A 27 -22.69 -8.34 -1.54
N THR A 28 -23.98 -8.65 -1.54
CA THR A 28 -24.83 -8.65 -0.34
C THR A 28 -24.85 -10.04 0.28
N GLY A 29 -24.30 -10.21 1.48
CA GLY A 29 -24.33 -11.46 2.26
C GLY A 29 -22.97 -12.17 2.42
N ARG A 30 -22.93 -13.22 3.26
CA ARG A 30 -21.75 -14.11 3.43
C ARG A 30 -21.76 -15.18 2.34
N THR A 31 -21.31 -14.83 1.14
CA THR A 31 -20.94 -15.83 0.14
C THR A 31 -19.56 -16.39 0.48
N ARG A 32 -19.33 -17.70 0.27
CA ARG A 32 -17.95 -18.22 0.25
C ARG A 32 -17.17 -17.38 -0.76
N PRO A 33 -15.98 -16.84 -0.41
CA PRO A 33 -15.18 -16.18 -1.41
C PRO A 33 -14.88 -17.21 -2.49
N ASP A 34 -15.26 -16.90 -3.72
CA ASP A 34 -14.50 -17.36 -4.87
C ASP A 34 -13.05 -16.91 -4.60
N VAL A 35 -12.18 -17.87 -4.26
CA VAL A 35 -10.81 -17.60 -3.82
C VAL A 35 -9.89 -17.26 -4.99
N GLY A 36 -10.42 -17.22 -6.22
CA GLY A 36 -9.63 -17.06 -7.43
C GLY A 36 -8.70 -18.25 -7.66
N ASP A 37 -8.24 -18.40 -8.90
CA ASP A 37 -7.19 -19.38 -9.23
C ASP A 37 -5.82 -18.72 -9.10
N VAL A 38 -4.84 -19.46 -8.57
CA VAL A 38 -3.43 -19.03 -8.63
C VAL A 38 -2.98 -19.17 -10.08
N PRO A 39 -2.45 -18.11 -10.73
CA PRO A 39 -2.00 -18.18 -12.10
C PRO A 39 -0.95 -19.29 -12.28
N GLU A 40 -1.11 -20.09 -13.34
CA GLU A 40 -0.24 -21.21 -13.62
C GLU A 40 1.21 -20.72 -13.83
N GLY A 41 2.16 -21.26 -13.06
CA GLY A 41 3.58 -20.85 -13.10
C GLY A 41 3.93 -19.62 -12.25
N ALA A 42 3.00 -19.02 -11.53
CA ALA A 42 3.32 -17.95 -10.58
C ALA A 42 4.13 -18.48 -9.39
N SER A 43 5.27 -17.85 -9.11
CA SER A 43 5.98 -18.04 -7.84
C SER A 43 5.21 -17.35 -6.72
N ILE A 44 4.92 -18.08 -5.65
CA ILE A 44 4.28 -17.50 -4.46
C ILE A 44 5.12 -16.36 -3.86
N ALA A 45 6.45 -16.40 -4.00
CA ALA A 45 7.34 -15.36 -3.48
C ALA A 45 7.03 -13.99 -4.12
N ASN A 46 6.79 -13.97 -5.44
CA ASN A 46 6.49 -12.77 -6.21
C ASN A 46 5.08 -12.21 -5.91
N LEU A 47 4.37 -12.77 -4.93
CA LEU A 47 3.07 -12.30 -4.43
C LEU A 47 3.15 -11.87 -2.95
N ILE A 48 4.34 -11.87 -2.35
CA ILE A 48 4.56 -11.57 -0.93
C ILE A 48 5.25 -10.22 -0.75
N ASP A 49 4.66 -9.39 0.11
CA ASP A 49 5.27 -8.19 0.66
C ASP A 49 5.99 -8.52 1.97
N HIS A 50 7.33 -8.61 1.90
CA HIS A 50 8.15 -8.98 3.06
C HIS A 50 8.22 -7.83 4.06
N THR A 51 7.51 -7.97 5.18
CA THR A 51 7.09 -6.82 6.00
C THR A 51 7.83 -6.75 7.34
N LEU A 52 8.35 -5.56 7.69
CA LEU A 52 8.84 -5.24 9.03
C LEU A 52 8.36 -3.86 9.49
N LEU A 53 7.27 -3.86 10.25
CA LEU A 53 6.64 -2.65 10.80
C LEU A 53 6.74 -2.52 12.32
N LYS A 54 7.57 -3.34 12.97
CA LYS A 54 7.77 -3.24 14.42
C LYS A 54 8.38 -1.87 14.77
N ALA A 55 7.88 -1.25 15.84
CA ALA A 55 8.35 0.06 16.30
C ALA A 55 9.81 0.06 16.76
N ASP A 56 10.34 -1.10 17.15
CA ASP A 56 11.72 -1.33 17.57
C ASP A 56 12.60 -1.89 16.44
N ALA A 57 12.12 -1.90 15.19
CA ALA A 57 12.92 -2.29 14.05
C ALA A 57 14.17 -1.40 13.93
N THR A 58 15.32 -2.02 13.73
CA THR A 58 16.61 -1.34 13.58
C THR A 58 17.04 -1.33 12.13
N ALA A 59 17.95 -0.44 11.75
CA ALA A 59 18.52 -0.40 10.40
C ALA A 59 19.08 -1.78 9.96
N ARG A 60 19.78 -2.47 10.85
CA ARG A 60 20.28 -3.84 10.60
C ARG A 60 19.17 -4.86 10.31
N ALA A 61 18.01 -4.71 10.94
CA ALA A 61 16.87 -5.56 10.65
C ALA A 61 16.28 -5.25 9.26
N ILE A 62 16.29 -3.98 8.85
CA ILE A 62 15.88 -3.54 7.50
C ILE A 62 16.85 -4.07 6.44
N GLU A 63 18.16 -4.03 6.69
CA GLU A 63 19.17 -4.64 5.82
C GLU A 63 18.90 -6.14 5.60
N LYS A 64 18.60 -6.86 6.68
CA LYS A 64 18.30 -8.29 6.64
C LYS A 64 17.08 -8.60 5.76
N ILE A 65 15.96 -7.91 5.93
CA ILE A 65 14.76 -8.19 5.13
C ILE A 65 14.95 -7.78 3.66
N CYS A 66 15.73 -6.73 3.38
CA CYS A 66 16.04 -6.36 2.00
C CYS A 66 16.89 -7.44 1.32
N PHE A 67 17.87 -8.00 2.03
CA PHE A 67 18.67 -9.13 1.52
C PHE A 67 17.81 -10.37 1.27
N GLU A 68 16.95 -10.74 2.23
CA GLU A 68 16.02 -11.86 2.08
C GLU A 68 15.08 -11.67 0.88
N ALA A 69 14.56 -10.46 0.68
CA ALA A 69 13.69 -10.16 -0.45
C ALA A 69 14.39 -10.35 -1.80
N LYS A 70 15.67 -9.97 -1.91
CA LYS A 70 16.46 -10.25 -3.12
C LYS A 70 16.75 -11.73 -3.28
N GLU A 71 17.10 -12.43 -2.20
CA GLU A 71 17.43 -13.85 -2.22
C GLU A 71 16.25 -14.71 -2.69
N TYR A 72 15.05 -14.40 -2.19
CA TYR A 72 13.84 -15.20 -2.43
C TYR A 72 12.94 -14.67 -3.55
N GLY A 73 13.23 -13.51 -4.12
CA GLY A 73 12.42 -12.90 -5.18
C GLY A 73 11.04 -12.46 -4.69
N PHE A 74 10.99 -11.79 -3.53
CA PHE A 74 9.71 -11.25 -3.03
C PHE A 74 9.25 -10.05 -3.88
N ALA A 75 7.93 -9.81 -3.89
CA ALA A 75 7.34 -8.69 -4.64
C ALA A 75 7.81 -7.34 -4.12
N SER A 76 7.78 -7.16 -2.80
CA SER A 76 8.18 -5.90 -2.17
C SER A 76 8.77 -6.11 -0.77
N VAL A 77 9.39 -5.06 -0.25
CA VAL A 77 9.72 -4.91 1.17
C VAL A 77 8.86 -3.79 1.75
N CYS A 78 8.03 -4.13 2.75
CA CYS A 78 7.14 -3.17 3.41
C CYS A 78 7.71 -2.72 4.77
N VAL A 79 8.01 -1.42 4.88
CA VAL A 79 8.68 -0.81 6.06
C VAL A 79 8.00 0.47 6.52
N ASN A 80 8.26 0.88 7.76
CA ASN A 80 7.84 2.20 8.25
C ASN A 80 8.53 3.31 7.42
N SER A 81 7.84 4.43 7.20
CA SER A 81 8.28 5.53 6.30
C SER A 81 9.69 6.06 6.59
N ARG A 82 10.13 6.03 7.86
CA ARG A 82 11.50 6.37 8.27
C ARG A 82 12.60 5.53 7.59
N PHE A 83 12.31 4.30 7.21
CA PHE A 83 13.29 3.37 6.63
C PHE A 83 13.25 3.31 5.11
N VAL A 84 12.34 4.06 4.46
CA VAL A 84 12.23 4.09 2.99
C VAL A 84 13.55 4.46 2.31
N PRO A 85 14.29 5.51 2.72
CA PRO A 85 15.56 5.83 2.06
C PRO A 85 16.57 4.68 2.10
N LEU A 86 16.66 3.97 3.24
CA LEU A 86 17.56 2.84 3.40
C LEU A 86 17.12 1.65 2.54
N ALA A 87 15.83 1.31 2.55
CA ALA A 87 15.30 0.23 1.73
C ALA A 87 15.48 0.52 0.23
N ALA A 88 15.24 1.76 -0.20
CA ALA A 88 15.43 2.19 -1.59
C ALA A 88 16.90 2.13 -2.03
N GLU A 89 17.84 2.52 -1.17
CA GLU A 89 19.27 2.37 -1.45
C GLU A 89 19.65 0.88 -1.59
N LEU A 90 19.22 0.06 -0.64
CA LEU A 90 19.55 -1.36 -0.60
C LEU A 90 18.92 -2.14 -1.75
N LEU A 91 17.69 -1.81 -2.17
CA LEU A 91 16.95 -2.48 -3.24
C LEU A 91 17.13 -1.82 -4.61
N LYS A 92 18.01 -0.83 -4.72
CA LYS A 92 18.31 -0.19 -6.00
C LYS A 92 18.68 -1.23 -7.07
N ASP A 93 18.12 -1.04 -8.27
CA ASP A 93 18.32 -1.90 -9.44
C ASP A 93 18.01 -3.39 -9.17
N SER A 94 17.13 -3.67 -8.22
CA SER A 94 16.65 -5.02 -7.86
C SER A 94 15.17 -5.18 -8.22
N GLU A 95 14.68 -6.42 -8.27
CA GLU A 95 13.27 -6.69 -8.59
C GLU A 95 12.27 -6.28 -7.49
N PRO A 96 12.54 -6.49 -6.17
CA PRO A 96 11.56 -6.15 -5.14
C PRO A 96 11.31 -4.64 -5.05
N ALA A 97 10.03 -4.27 -5.01
CA ALA A 97 9.57 -2.90 -4.79
C ALA A 97 9.81 -2.43 -3.34
N VAL A 98 9.82 -1.11 -3.15
CA VAL A 98 9.82 -0.50 -1.81
C VAL A 98 8.39 -0.08 -1.48
N CYS A 99 7.76 -0.81 -0.57
CA CYS A 99 6.45 -0.47 -0.02
C CYS A 99 6.60 0.22 1.34
N THR A 100 5.74 1.20 1.62
CA THR A 100 5.64 1.78 2.95
C THR A 100 4.20 2.08 3.33
N VAL A 101 3.98 2.23 4.64
CA VAL A 101 2.66 2.48 5.19
C VAL A 101 2.42 3.97 5.45
N VAL A 102 1.17 4.43 5.26
CA VAL A 102 0.76 5.83 5.48
C VAL A 102 -0.46 5.92 6.39
N GLY A 103 -0.41 6.82 7.38
CA GLY A 103 -1.46 6.95 8.39
C GLY A 103 -1.62 5.69 9.25
N PHE A 104 -0.59 4.86 9.31
CA PHE A 104 -0.58 3.58 10.00
C PHE A 104 -0.31 3.73 11.51
N PRO A 105 -0.88 2.85 12.37
CA PRO A 105 -1.79 1.75 12.03
C PRO A 105 -3.28 2.12 12.07
N LEU A 106 -3.63 3.32 12.52
CA LEU A 106 -5.01 3.63 12.93
C LEU A 106 -5.85 4.31 11.86
N GLY A 107 -5.22 4.97 10.89
CA GLY A 107 -5.92 5.74 9.85
C GLY A 107 -6.61 7.01 10.38
N ALA A 108 -6.40 7.40 11.64
CA ALA A 108 -7.09 8.50 12.31
C ALA A 108 -6.39 9.87 12.20
N SER A 109 -5.38 9.99 11.31
CA SER A 109 -4.72 11.26 11.00
C SER A 109 -5.52 12.06 9.96
N PHE A 110 -5.34 13.38 9.93
CA PHE A 110 -5.91 14.25 8.90
C PHE A 110 -5.48 13.81 7.49
N SER A 111 -6.36 13.97 6.51
CA SER A 111 -6.07 13.65 5.11
C SER A 111 -4.87 14.40 4.56
N GLN A 112 -4.67 15.66 4.96
CA GLN A 112 -3.48 16.43 4.57
C GLN A 112 -2.19 15.79 5.11
N VAL A 113 -2.19 15.28 6.34
CA VAL A 113 -1.03 14.61 6.93
C VAL A 113 -0.69 13.34 6.17
N LYS A 114 -1.70 12.52 5.81
CA LYS A 114 -1.49 11.32 4.99
C LYS A 114 -0.96 11.66 3.61
N ALA A 115 -1.49 12.71 2.97
CA ALA A 115 -1.02 13.16 1.66
C ALA A 115 0.45 13.62 1.71
N THR A 116 0.83 14.38 2.74
CA THR A 116 2.23 14.79 2.95
C THR A 116 3.14 13.59 3.24
N GLU A 117 2.73 12.66 4.09
CA GLU A 117 3.51 11.45 4.39
C GLU A 117 3.72 10.60 3.12
N ALA A 118 2.68 10.40 2.31
CA ALA A 118 2.78 9.70 1.04
C ALA A 118 3.74 10.39 0.07
N GLN A 119 3.64 11.72 -0.09
CA GLN A 119 4.56 12.47 -0.96
C GLN A 119 6.01 12.33 -0.50
N LEU A 120 6.28 12.49 0.80
CA LEU A 120 7.62 12.34 1.35
C LEU A 120 8.18 10.92 1.18
N ALA A 121 7.33 9.90 1.30
CA ALA A 121 7.72 8.51 1.05
C ALA A 121 8.09 8.27 -0.42
N ILE A 122 7.30 8.77 -1.36
CA ILE A 122 7.61 8.68 -2.80
C ILE A 122 8.91 9.42 -3.12
N ASP A 123 9.08 10.64 -2.61
CA ASP A 123 10.30 11.44 -2.80
C ASP A 123 11.54 10.74 -2.21
N ALA A 124 11.35 9.94 -1.15
CA ALA A 124 12.37 9.13 -0.51
C ALA A 124 12.68 7.79 -1.22
N GLY A 125 11.92 7.43 -2.26
CA GLY A 125 12.16 6.24 -3.07
C GLY A 125 11.19 5.08 -2.87
N ALA A 126 10.07 5.28 -2.16
CA ALA A 126 8.99 4.29 -2.17
C ALA A 126 8.34 4.23 -3.56
N THR A 127 7.99 3.02 -4.00
CA THR A 127 7.24 2.78 -5.24
C THR A 127 5.79 2.39 -4.97
N GLU A 128 5.48 2.00 -3.73
CA GLU A 128 4.15 1.56 -3.29
C GLU A 128 3.78 2.17 -1.93
N ILE A 129 2.49 2.44 -1.75
CA ILE A 129 1.94 3.08 -0.53
C ILE A 129 0.74 2.29 -0.02
N ASP A 130 0.88 1.73 1.19
CA ASP A 130 -0.16 1.05 1.93
C ASP A 130 -0.80 1.97 2.98
N MET A 131 -1.93 2.57 2.63
CA MET A 131 -2.60 3.53 3.50
C MET A 131 -3.72 2.92 4.35
N VAL A 132 -3.89 3.42 5.57
CA VAL A 132 -5.02 3.03 6.44
C VAL A 132 -6.20 3.98 6.26
N LEU A 133 -7.37 3.43 5.91
CA LEU A 133 -8.65 4.16 5.81
C LEU A 133 -9.05 4.76 7.18
N PRO A 134 -9.67 5.95 7.25
CA PRO A 134 -10.24 6.45 8.51
C PRO A 134 -11.48 5.62 8.90
N ILE A 135 -11.26 4.53 9.65
CA ILE A 135 -12.31 3.55 9.99
C ILE A 135 -13.47 4.20 10.77
N GLY A 136 -13.17 5.14 11.67
CA GLY A 136 -14.19 5.86 12.44
C GLY A 136 -15.16 6.63 11.53
N ALA A 137 -14.61 7.40 10.60
CA ALA A 137 -15.34 8.17 9.59
C ALA A 137 -16.18 7.28 8.67
N LEU A 138 -15.62 6.16 8.18
CA LEU A 138 -16.38 5.17 7.40
C LEU A 138 -17.59 4.65 8.18
N LYS A 139 -17.41 4.28 9.45
CA LYS A 139 -18.49 3.72 10.28
C LYS A 139 -19.57 4.75 10.60
N SER A 140 -19.21 6.02 10.77
CA SER A 140 -20.17 7.12 10.95
C SER A 140 -20.79 7.62 9.65
N ARG A 141 -20.38 7.08 8.49
CA ARG A 141 -20.79 7.55 7.15
C ARG A 141 -20.43 9.02 6.90
N ASP A 142 -19.27 9.42 7.40
CA ASP A 142 -18.71 10.78 7.32
C ASP A 142 -17.36 10.75 6.58
N LEU A 143 -17.38 10.23 5.34
CA LEU A 143 -16.21 10.11 4.46
C LEU A 143 -16.08 11.32 3.53
#